data_AF-A0A1A9HRN8-F1
#
_entry.id   AF-A0A1A9HRN8-F1
#
_cell.length_a   1.000
_cell.length_b   1.000
_cell.length_c   1.000
_cell.angle_alpha   90.00
_cell.angle_beta   90.00
_cell.angle_gamma   90.00
#
_symmetry.space_group_name_H-M   'P 1'
#
loop_
_entity.id
_entity.type
_entity.pdbx_description
1 polymer ?
#
loop_
_entity_poly.entity_id
_entity_poly.type
_entity_poly.pdbx_seq_one_letter_code
_entity_poly.pdbx_strand_id
1 'polypeptide(L)'
;MTTLVAHPWAYPVFSVVHLIGLGALFGGLLVFELRTLGARRDIDPTSLARLAIPTALAGFALCAVSGVAMFAIQPQELWVNPAMRIKIALIALAGLNAAWFHWRGGVRAQDRLGRWQCLLSLVVWVVVIICGRWIGVV
;
A
#
# COMPACT_ATOMS: atom_id res chain seq x y z
N MET A 1 2.05 10.98 30.43
CA MET A 1 1.92 9.76 29.61
C MET A 1 0.84 10.02 28.58
N THR A 2 1.16 9.91 27.30
CA THR A 2 0.32 10.34 26.17
C THR A 2 -1.04 9.63 26.18
N THR A 3 -2.13 10.39 26.11
CA THR A 3 -3.54 9.94 26.21
C THR A 3 -3.92 8.81 25.24
N LEU A 4 -3.17 8.65 24.15
CA LEU A 4 -3.35 7.58 23.16
C LEU A 4 -3.00 6.18 23.68
N VAL A 5 -2.00 6.06 24.56
CA VAL A 5 -1.57 4.75 25.10
C VAL A 5 -2.54 4.25 26.17
N ALA A 6 -3.20 5.16 26.88
CA ALA A 6 -4.11 4.83 27.97
C ALA A 6 -5.51 4.36 27.51
N HIS A 7 -5.87 4.58 26.24
CA HIS A 7 -7.23 4.33 25.76
C HIS A 7 -7.35 2.94 25.07
N PRO A 8 -8.11 1.98 25.63
CA PRO A 8 -8.14 0.59 25.14
C PRO A 8 -8.66 0.43 23.71
N TRP A 9 -9.40 1.42 23.20
CA TRP A 9 -9.94 1.43 21.84
C TRP A 9 -9.01 2.07 20.81
N ALA A 10 -7.92 2.72 21.21
CA ALA A 10 -7.04 3.42 20.28
C ALA A 10 -6.49 2.47 19.21
N TYR A 11 -5.86 1.36 19.64
CA TYR A 11 -5.28 0.39 18.71
C TYR A 11 -6.31 -0.29 17.78
N PRO A 12 -7.46 -0.79 18.27
CA PRO A 12 -8.52 -1.33 17.40
C PRO A 12 -9.04 -0.33 16.37
N VAL A 13 -9.29 0.93 16.76
CA VAL A 13 -9.78 1.96 15.84
C VAL A 13 -8.76 2.25 14.75
N PHE A 14 -7.48 2.44 15.10
CA PHE A 14 -6.44 2.62 14.09
C PHE A 14 -6.26 1.40 13.20
N SER A 15 -6.44 0.19 13.72
CA SER A 15 -6.40 -1.04 12.92
C SER A 15 -7.51 -1.07 11.86
N VAL A 16 -8.73 -0.66 12.21
CA VAL A 16 -9.86 -0.55 11.27
C VAL A 16 -9.57 0.51 10.20
N VAL A 17 -9.10 1.69 10.60
CA VAL A 17 -8.72 2.77 9.66
C VAL A 17 -7.61 2.29 8.72
N HIS A 18 -6.62 1.56 9.24
CA HIS A 18 -5.54 0.99 8.46
C HIS A 18 -6.07 0.00 7.41
N LEU A 19 -7.01 -0.87 7.78
CA LEU A 19 -7.62 -1.84 6.85
C LEU A 19 -8.46 -1.16 5.76
N ILE A 20 -9.21 -0.11 6.09
CA ILE A 20 -9.96 0.69 5.10
C ILE A 20 -8.98 1.35 4.12
N GLY A 21 -7.93 1.98 4.64
CA GLY A 21 -6.87 2.57 3.82
C GLY A 21 -6.20 1.54 2.90
N LEU A 22 -5.95 0.33 3.43
CA LEU A 22 -5.32 -0.76 2.70
C LEU A 22 -6.22 -1.26 1.57
N GLY A 23 -7.53 -1.37 1.82
CA GLY A 23 -8.51 -1.70 0.80
C GLY A 23 -8.57 -0.68 -0.34
N ALA A 24 -8.57 0.61 -0.01
CA ALA A 24 -8.54 1.69 -1.00
C ALA A 24 -7.23 1.70 -1.81
N LEU A 25 -6.10 1.52 -1.12
CA LEU A 25 -4.77 1.43 -1.71
C LEU A 25 -4.64 0.24 -2.66
N PHE A 26 -4.80 -0.96 -2.13
CA PHE A 26 -4.60 -2.19 -2.90
C PHE A 26 -5.69 -2.35 -3.97
N GLY A 27 -6.94 -2.01 -3.67
CA GLY A 27 -8.02 -2.07 -4.65
C GLY A 27 -7.79 -1.13 -5.84
N GLY A 28 -7.37 0.12 -5.58
CA GLY A 28 -7.03 1.07 -6.63
C GLY A 28 -5.87 0.57 -7.51
N LEU A 29 -4.78 0.12 -6.89
CA LEU A 29 -3.64 -0.45 -7.61
C LEU A 29 -4.03 -1.69 -8.42
N LEU A 30 -4.75 -2.63 -7.80
CA LEU A 30 -5.14 -3.88 -8.43
C LEU A 30 -5.91 -3.64 -9.73
N VAL A 31 -6.93 -2.79 -9.71
CA VAL A 31 -7.75 -2.52 -10.91
C VAL A 31 -6.92 -1.82 -11.99
N PHE A 32 -6.10 -0.83 -11.62
CA PHE A 32 -5.23 -0.10 -12.55
C PHE A 32 -4.15 -1.00 -13.18
N GLU A 33 -3.51 -1.84 -12.37
CA GLU A 33 -2.41 -2.70 -12.79
C GLU A 33 -2.91 -3.87 -13.63
N LEU A 34 -4.05 -4.50 -13.28
CA LEU A 34 -4.71 -5.51 -14.12
C LEU A 34 -5.04 -4.96 -15.51
N ARG A 35 -5.54 -3.72 -15.57
CA ARG A 35 -5.80 -3.06 -16.85
C ARG A 35 -4.51 -2.86 -17.65
N THR A 36 -3.42 -2.44 -17.02
CA THR A 36 -2.12 -2.25 -17.67
C THR A 36 -1.50 -3.57 -18.13
N LEU A 37 -1.73 -4.66 -17.39
CA LEU A 37 -1.33 -6.03 -17.74
C LEU A 37 -2.15 -6.63 -18.89
N GLY A 38 -3.28 -6.00 -19.26
CA GLY A 38 -4.04 -6.32 -20.46
C GLY A 38 -5.43 -6.89 -20.21
N ALA A 39 -5.92 -6.91 -18.96
CA ALA A 39 -7.33 -7.17 -18.68
C ALA A 39 -8.19 -6.00 -19.21
N ARG A 40 -9.40 -6.27 -19.71
CA ARG A 40 -10.38 -5.24 -20.10
C ARG A 40 -9.79 -4.10 -20.95
N ARG A 41 -9.17 -4.46 -22.09
CA ARG A 41 -8.51 -3.49 -23.00
C ARG A 41 -9.46 -2.42 -23.56
N ASP A 42 -10.77 -2.65 -23.47
CA ASP A 42 -11.85 -1.71 -23.78
C ASP A 42 -11.85 -0.45 -22.90
N ILE A 43 -11.28 -0.51 -21.69
CA ILE A 43 -11.23 0.62 -20.75
C ILE A 43 -10.04 1.52 -21.10
N ASP A 44 -10.22 2.84 -21.16
CA ASP A 44 -9.09 3.77 -21.33
C ASP A 44 -8.21 3.81 -20.05
N PRO A 45 -6.89 3.53 -20.14
CA PRO A 45 -6.00 3.50 -18.98
C PRO A 45 -5.87 4.87 -18.30
N THR A 46 -5.99 5.97 -19.05
CA THR A 46 -5.87 7.32 -18.49
C THR A 46 -7.07 7.66 -17.60
N SER A 47 -8.28 7.34 -18.07
CA SER A 47 -9.52 7.56 -17.32
C SER A 47 -9.56 6.71 -16.06
N LEU A 48 -9.12 5.45 -16.15
CA LEU A 48 -9.00 4.58 -14.98
C LEU A 48 -7.98 5.12 -13.98
N ALA A 49 -6.82 5.58 -14.44
CA ALA A 49 -5.76 6.15 -13.62
C ALA A 49 -6.25 7.38 -12.82
N ARG A 50 -7.10 8.23 -13.40
CA ARG A 50 -7.65 9.43 -12.73
C ARG A 50 -8.50 9.12 -11.50
N LEU A 51 -9.11 7.94 -11.43
CA LEU A 51 -9.85 7.48 -10.26
C LEU A 51 -8.95 6.63 -9.35
N ALA A 52 -8.30 5.63 -9.93
CA ALA A 52 -7.55 4.62 -9.19
C ALA A 52 -6.34 5.21 -8.44
N ILE A 53 -5.57 6.11 -9.07
CA ILE A 53 -4.35 6.65 -8.46
C ILE A 53 -4.67 7.56 -7.27
N PRO A 54 -5.59 8.56 -7.37
CA PRO A 54 -5.95 9.36 -6.20
C PRO A 54 -6.55 8.54 -5.07
N THR A 55 -7.41 7.55 -5.38
CA THR A 55 -7.95 6.63 -4.37
C THR A 55 -6.83 5.83 -3.70
N ALA A 56 -5.85 5.35 -4.47
CA ALA A 56 -4.73 4.62 -3.92
C ALA A 56 -3.85 5.50 -3.02
N LEU A 57 -3.58 6.74 -3.43
CA LEU A 57 -2.81 7.71 -2.64
C LEU A 57 -3.54 8.10 -1.34
N ALA A 58 -4.86 8.31 -1.39
CA ALA A 58 -5.66 8.56 -0.20
C ALA A 58 -5.63 7.35 0.75
N GLY A 59 -5.78 6.13 0.22
CA GLY A 59 -5.65 4.90 0.98
C GLY A 59 -4.26 4.73 1.62
N PHE A 60 -3.20 5.07 0.89
CA PHE A 60 -1.83 5.07 1.41
C PHE A 60 -1.65 6.07 2.55
N ALA A 61 -2.17 7.30 2.40
CA ALA A 61 -2.11 8.30 3.46
C ALA A 61 -2.82 7.82 4.74
N LEU A 62 -4.01 7.22 4.61
CA LEU A 62 -4.72 6.60 5.74
C LEU A 62 -3.90 5.48 6.38
N CYS A 63 -3.29 4.59 5.57
CA CYS A 63 -2.41 3.52 6.07
C CYS A 63 -1.19 4.08 6.81
N ALA A 64 -0.55 5.11 6.27
CA ALA A 64 0.65 5.70 6.85
C ALA A 64 0.34 6.36 8.20
N VAL A 65 -0.70 7.19 8.26
CA VAL A 65 -1.10 7.88 9.51
C VAL A 65 -1.51 6.88 10.58
N SER A 66 -2.39 5.92 10.25
CA SER A 66 -2.82 4.89 11.21
C SER A 66 -1.68 3.96 11.62
N GLY A 67 -0.80 3.59 10.69
CA GLY A 67 0.36 2.73 10.96
C GLY A 67 1.37 3.40 11.89
N VAL A 68 1.65 4.69 11.69
CA VAL A 68 2.49 5.49 12.60
C VAL A 68 1.84 5.60 13.98
N ALA A 69 0.52 5.81 14.05
CA ALA A 69 -0.20 5.83 15.32
C ALA A 69 -0.11 4.49 16.07
N MET A 70 -0.33 3.36 15.38
CA MET A 70 -0.18 2.02 15.96
C MET A 70 1.27 1.76 16.41
N PHE A 71 2.26 2.17 15.60
CA PHE A 71 3.67 2.08 15.96
C PHE A 71 4.01 2.89 17.21
N ALA A 72 3.47 4.09 17.37
CA ALA A 72 3.68 4.91 18.55
C ALA A 72 3.08 4.32 19.83
N ILE A 73 2.04 3.48 19.73
CA ILE A 73 1.43 2.80 20.88
C ILE A 73 2.32 1.64 21.37
N GLN A 74 2.92 0.86 20.45
CA GLN A 74 3.75 -0.32 20.78
C GLN A 74 5.08 -0.34 20.01
N PRO A 75 5.96 0.68 20.17
CA PRO A 75 7.12 0.84 19.30
C PRO A 75 8.17 -0.26 19.48
N GLN A 76 8.38 -0.73 20.71
CA GLN A 76 9.37 -1.76 21.00
C GLN A 76 8.97 -3.11 20.42
N GLU A 77 7.72 -3.52 20.64
CA GLU A 77 7.17 -4.79 20.12
C GLU A 77 7.16 -4.82 18.59
N LEU A 78 6.75 -3.71 17.96
CA LEU A 78 6.67 -3.63 16.51
C LEU A 78 8.05 -3.52 15.84
N TRP A 79 9.03 -2.88 16.47
CA TRP A 79 10.35 -2.71 15.87
C TRP A 79 11.19 -3.99 15.89
N VAL A 80 11.10 -4.79 16.96
CA VAL A 80 11.83 -6.08 17.04
C VAL A 80 11.29 -7.09 16.03
N ASN A 81 10.02 -6.98 15.66
CA ASN A 81 9.38 -7.89 14.71
C ASN A 81 10.03 -7.79 13.30
N PRO A 82 10.65 -8.87 12.79
CA PRO A 82 11.27 -8.85 11.46
C PRO A 82 10.25 -8.57 10.35
N ALA A 83 9.00 -8.99 10.50
CA ALA A 83 7.96 -8.74 9.50
C ALA A 83 7.68 -7.24 9.34
N MET A 84 7.75 -6.45 10.41
CA MET A 84 7.60 -4.99 10.35
C MET A 84 8.74 -4.34 9.57
N ARG A 85 9.98 -4.75 9.82
CA ARG A 85 11.17 -4.23 9.13
C ARG A 85 11.13 -4.56 7.63
N ILE A 86 10.78 -5.80 7.28
CA ILE A 86 10.58 -6.23 5.89
C ILE A 86 9.46 -5.42 5.23
N LYS A 87 8.32 -5.23 5.93
CA LYS A 87 7.19 -4.43 5.43
C LYS A 87 7.61 -3.01 5.07
N ILE A 88 8.37 -2.33 5.92
CA ILE A 88 8.86 -0.97 5.66
C ILE A 88 9.77 -0.93 4.43
N ALA A 89 10.70 -1.89 4.30
CA ALA A 89 11.61 -1.97 3.15
C ALA A 89 10.84 -2.21 1.84
N LEU A 90 9.83 -3.08 1.87
CA LEU A 90 8.97 -3.35 0.71
C LEU A 90 8.11 -2.14 0.32
N ILE A 91 7.59 -1.38 1.30
CA ILE A 91 6.85 -0.14 1.03
C ILE A 91 7.76 0.89 0.33
N ALA A 92 9.01 1.03 0.80
CA ALA A 92 9.98 1.91 0.15
C ALA A 92 10.28 1.46 -1.30
N LEU A 93 10.49 0.16 -1.52
CA LEU A 93 10.68 -0.41 -2.85
C LEU A 93 9.47 -0.16 -3.78
N ALA A 94 8.25 -0.35 -3.28
CA ALA A 94 7.02 -0.08 -4.02
C ALA A 94 6.93 1.41 -4.42
N GLY A 95 7.26 2.32 -3.50
CA GLY A 95 7.30 3.76 -3.76
C GLY A 95 8.32 4.14 -4.85
N LEU A 96 9.52 3.57 -4.80
CA LEU A 96 10.55 3.78 -5.83
C LEU A 96 10.10 3.23 -7.20
N ASN A 97 9.50 2.05 -7.23
CA ASN A 97 8.96 1.46 -8.46
C ASN A 97 7.84 2.34 -9.06
N ALA A 98 6.92 2.83 -8.22
CA ALA A 98 5.84 3.72 -8.65
C ALA A 98 6.38 5.07 -9.16
N ALA A 99 7.33 5.68 -8.45
CA ALA A 99 7.97 6.93 -8.87
C ALA A 99 8.64 6.77 -10.24
N TRP A 100 9.37 5.67 -10.46
CA TRP A 100 9.98 5.38 -11.74
C TRP A 100 8.93 5.15 -12.83
N PHE A 101 7.88 4.37 -12.57
CA PHE A 101 6.79 4.15 -13.51
C PHE A 101 6.13 5.47 -13.96
N HIS A 102 5.83 6.37 -13.03
CA HIS A 102 5.22 7.65 -13.34
C HIS A 102 6.18 8.63 -14.04
N TRP A 103 7.44 8.68 -13.63
CA TRP A 103 8.45 9.56 -14.25
C TRP A 103 8.66 9.23 -15.73
N ARG A 104 8.62 7.95 -16.11
CA ARG A 104 8.68 7.52 -17.52
C ARG A 104 7.38 7.72 -18.30
N GLY A 105 6.31 8.21 -17.67
CA GLY A 105 4.99 8.29 -18.29
C GLY A 105 4.37 6.91 -18.56
N GLY A 106 4.63 5.92 -17.71
CA GLY A 106 4.22 4.51 -17.90
C GLY A 106 2.73 4.32 -18.19
N VAL A 107 1.87 5.19 -17.66
CA VAL A 107 0.43 5.22 -17.94
C VAL A 107 0.16 5.36 -19.45
N ARG A 108 0.89 6.23 -20.14
CA ARG A 108 0.74 6.47 -21.58
C ARG A 108 1.58 5.52 -22.43
N ALA A 109 2.79 5.19 -21.97
CA ALA A 109 3.72 4.36 -22.72
C ALA A 109 3.18 2.94 -22.95
N GLN A 110 2.51 2.35 -21.95
CA GLN A 110 1.94 0.99 -22.01
C GLN A 110 2.94 -0.06 -22.53
N ASP A 111 4.23 0.13 -22.20
CA ASP A 111 5.36 -0.67 -22.67
C ASP A 111 5.51 -1.97 -21.87
N ARG A 112 6.36 -2.89 -22.37
CA ARG A 112 6.65 -4.16 -21.69
C ARG A 112 7.22 -3.93 -20.29
N LEU A 113 8.05 -2.90 -20.13
CA LEU A 113 8.64 -2.56 -18.84
C LEU A 113 7.58 -2.09 -17.85
N GLY A 114 6.63 -1.25 -18.26
CA GLY A 114 5.49 -0.83 -17.42
C GLY A 114 4.66 -2.01 -16.92
N ARG A 115 4.45 -3.03 -17.77
CA ARG A 115 3.77 -4.28 -17.34
C ARG A 115 4.55 -5.03 -16.26
N TRP A 116 5.88 -5.16 -16.41
CA TRP A 116 6.72 -5.77 -15.37
C TRP A 116 6.71 -4.97 -14.08
N GLN A 117 6.72 -3.63 -14.15
CA GLN A 117 6.61 -2.77 -12.97
C GLN A 117 5.27 -2.92 -12.25
N CYS A 118 4.17 -3.06 -12.99
CA CYS A 118 2.85 -3.36 -12.42
C CYS A 118 2.82 -4.76 -11.77
N LEU A 119 3.37 -5.78 -12.43
CA LEU A 119 3.43 -7.12 -11.83
C LEU A 119 4.27 -7.14 -10.54
N LEU A 120 5.43 -6.49 -10.56
CA LEU A 120 6.29 -6.36 -9.40
C LEU A 120 5.57 -5.64 -8.25
N SER A 121 4.85 -4.55 -8.56
CA SER A 121 4.05 -3.79 -7.59
C SER A 121 2.99 -4.67 -6.92
N LEU A 122 2.20 -5.43 -7.70
CA LEU A 122 1.21 -6.38 -7.15
C LEU A 122 1.85 -7.39 -6.19
N VAL A 123 2.96 -8.01 -6.60
CA VAL A 123 3.67 -8.99 -5.78
C VAL A 123 4.17 -8.35 -4.49
N VAL A 124 4.80 -7.17 -4.57
CA VAL A 124 5.31 -6.45 -3.40
C VAL A 124 4.18 -6.11 -2.44
N TRP A 125 3.04 -5.60 -2.92
CA TRP A 125 1.89 -5.28 -2.07
C TRP A 125 1.26 -6.50 -1.42
N VAL A 126 1.17 -7.63 -2.13
CA VAL A 126 0.72 -8.91 -1.54
C VAL A 126 1.63 -9.32 -0.40
N VAL A 127 2.96 -9.24 -0.59
CA VAL A 127 3.91 -9.57 0.49
C VAL A 127 3.79 -8.59 1.66
N VAL A 128 3.61 -7.29 1.42
CA VAL A 128 3.35 -6.27 2.45
C VAL A 128 2.11 -6.60 3.28
N ILE A 129 1.04 -7.07 2.64
CA ILE A 129 -0.21 -7.50 3.31
C ILE A 129 0.04 -8.74 4.16
N ILE A 130 0.76 -9.74 3.63
CA ILE A 130 1.13 -10.96 4.36
C ILE A 130 1.96 -10.61 5.61
N CYS A 131 2.99 -9.76 5.46
CA CYS A 131 3.78 -9.27 6.59
C CYS A 131 2.87 -8.59 7.64
N GLY A 132 1.93 -7.74 7.20
CA GLY A 132 0.97 -7.09 8.09
C GLY A 132 0.15 -8.07 8.92
N ARG A 133 -0.31 -9.17 8.32
CA ARG A 133 -1.10 -10.19 9.04
C ARG A 133 -0.26 -10.99 10.05
N TRP A 134 1.02 -11.20 9.75
CA TRP A 134 1.95 -11.99 10.57
C TRP A 134 2.49 -11.23 11.78
N ILE A 135 2.51 -9.89 11.76
CA ILE A 135 2.93 -9.07 12.91
C ILE A 135 2.11 -9.37 14.19
N GLY A 136 0.85 -9.79 14.04
CA GLY A 136 0.00 -10.16 15.19
C GLY A 136 0.09 -11.62 15.62
N VAL A 137 0.93 -12.44 14.97
CA VAL A 137 1.02 -13.90 15.20
C VAL A 137 2.43 -14.33 15.63
N VAL A 138 3.46 -13.59 15.21
CA VAL A 138 4.89 -13.85 15.48
C VAL A 138 5.47 -12.70 16.30
#